data_AF-A0A8T4PGX5-F1
#
_entry.id   AF-A0A8T4PGX5-F1
#
_cell.length_a   1.000
_cell.length_b   1.000
_cell.length_c   1.000
_cell.angle_alpha   90.00
_cell.angle_beta   90.00
_cell.angle_gamma   90.00
#
_symmetry.space_group_name_H-M   'P 1'
#
loop_
_entity.id
_entity.type
_entity.pdbx_description
1 polymer ?
#
loop_
_entity_poly.entity_id
_entity_poly.type
_entity_poly.pdbx_seq_one_letter_code
_entity_poly.pdbx_strand_id
1 'polypeptide(L)' 'MKLKILAVALSLVLILNLILAGLKIISLRLFWALIAVIALIAYKIMPKLRKQ' A
#
# COMPACT_ATOMS: atom_id res chain seq x y z
N MET A 1 3.31 6.16 17.50
CA MET A 1 2.43 4.97 17.45
C MET A 1 1.53 4.92 16.20
N LYS A 2 0.77 5.97 15.86
CA LYS A 2 -0.13 5.96 14.68
C LYS A 2 0.56 5.65 13.33
N LEU A 3 1.79 6.14 13.13
CA LEU A 3 2.55 5.91 11.89
C LEU A 3 3.01 4.45 11.70
N LYS A 4 3.41 3.77 12.77
CA LYS A 4 3.79 2.35 12.71
C LYS A 4 2.59 1.47 12.36
N ILE A 5 1.42 1.76 12.96
CA ILE A 5 0.16 1.07 12.66
C ILE A 5 -0.26 1.31 11.20
N LEU A 6 -0.12 2.54 10.71
CA LEU A 6 -0.43 2.90 9.33
C LEU A 6 0.48 2.15 8.32
N ALA A 7 1.78 2.03 8.63
CA ALA A 7 2.70 1.25 7.81
C ALA A 7 2.34 -0.25 7.80
N VAL A 8 2.00 -0.82 8.96
CA VAL A 8 1.56 -2.23 9.05
C VAL A 8 0.28 -2.46 8.25
N ALA A 9 -0.70 -1.54 8.34
CA ALA A 9 -1.93 -1.62 7.57
C ALA A 9 -1.69 -1.53 6.05
N LEU A 10 -0.81 -0.63 5.59
CA LEU A 10 -0.45 -0.51 4.17
C LEU A 10 0.24 -1.77 3.64
N SER A 11 1.14 -2.36 4.44
CA SER A 11 1.79 -3.64 4.08
C SER A 11 0.77 -4.76 3.96
N LEU A 12 -0.19 -4.85 4.87
CA LEU A 12 -1.24 -5.87 4.83
C LEU A 12 -2.10 -5.76 3.56
N VAL A 13 -2.48 -4.53 3.19
CA VAL A 13 -3.25 -4.25 1.97
C VAL A 13 -2.47 -4.62 0.71
N LEU A 14 -1.16 -4.35 0.66
CA LEU A 14 -0.30 -4.77 -0.45
C LEU A 14 -0.23 -6.29 -0.60
N ILE A 15 -0.10 -7.02 0.51
CA ILE A 15 -0.07 -8.49 0.51
C ILE A 15 -1.38 -9.05 -0.02
N LEU A 16 -2.52 -8.55 0.46
CA LEU A 16 -3.83 -8.96 -0.03
C LEU A 16 -3.99 -8.66 -1.54
N ASN A 17 -3.59 -7.48 -1.99
CA ASN A 17 -3.64 -7.10 -3.40
C ASN A 17 -2.77 -8.03 -4.28
N LEU A 18 -1.61 -8.47 -3.76
CA LEU A 18 -0.73 -9.42 -4.45
C LEU A 18 -1.39 -10.81 -4.58
N ILE A 19 -2.04 -11.29 -3.52
CA ILE A 19 -2.76 -12.58 -3.51
C ILE A 19 -3.93 -12.52 -4.50
N LEU A 20 -4.73 -11.45 -4.45
CA LEU A 20 -5.87 -11.22 -5.34
C LEU A 20 -5.44 -11.15 -6.82
N ALA A 21 -4.29 -10.53 -7.10
CA ALA A 21 -3.70 -10.48 -8.45
C ALA A 21 -3.16 -11.85 -8.90
N GLY A 22 -2.51 -12.60 -7.99
CA GLY A 22 -2.03 -13.96 -8.26
C GLY A 22 -3.17 -14.94 -8.56
N LEU A 23 -4.31 -14.78 -7.88
CA LEU A 23 -5.55 -15.53 -8.14
C LEU A 23 -6.32 -15.04 -9.38
N LYS A 24 -5.81 -14.03 -10.10
CA LYS A 24 -6.44 -13.41 -11.28
C LYS A 24 -7.87 -12.88 -11.05
N ILE A 25 -8.22 -12.57 -9.80
CA ILE A 25 -9.53 -12.03 -9.43
C ILE A 25 -9.65 -10.55 -9.87
N ILE A 26 -8.53 -9.84 -9.88
CA ILE A 26 -8.42 -8.44 -10.29
C ILE A 26 -7.60 -8.30 -11.56
N SER A 27 -7.99 -7.34 -12.41
CA SER A 27 -7.28 -7.02 -13.63
C SER A 27 -5.93 -6.35 -13.33
N LEU A 28 -4.95 -6.56 -14.22
CA LEU A 28 -3.61 -5.98 -14.08
C LEU A 28 -3.66 -4.44 -13.93
N ARG A 29 -4.60 -3.78 -14.63
CA ARG A 29 -4.80 -2.33 -14.55
C ARG A 29 -5.25 -1.90 -13.14
N LEU A 30 -6.19 -2.63 -12.54
CA LEU A 30 -6.66 -2.36 -11.17
C LEU A 30 -5.55 -2.59 -10.13
N PHE A 31 -4.75 -3.64 -10.32
CA PHE A 31 -3.59 -3.92 -9.47
C PHE A 31 -2.60 -2.75 -9.46
N TRP A 32 -2.20 -2.25 -10.63
CA TRP A 32 -1.29 -1.12 -10.76
C TRP A 32 -1.90 0.19 -10.24
N ALA A 33 -3.21 0.41 -10.44
CA ALA A 33 -3.91 1.58 -9.90
C ALA A 33 -3.89 1.59 -8.36
N LEU A 34 -4.14 0.44 -7.72
CA LEU A 34 -4.05 0.29 -6.26
C LEU A 34 -2.63 0.54 -5.75
N ILE A 35 -1.61 -0.01 -6.42
CA ILE A 35 -0.21 0.24 -6.07
C ILE A 35 0.12 1.73 -6.16
N ALA A 36 -0.31 2.42 -7.21
CA ALA A 36 -0.05 3.85 -7.39
C ALA A 36 -0.66 4.69 -6.25
N VAL A 37 -1.90 4.38 -5.84
CA VAL A 37 -2.57 5.07 -4.71
C VAL A 37 -1.83 4.84 -3.40
N ILE A 38 -1.42 3.59 -3.13
CA ILE A 38 -0.66 3.24 -1.92
C ILE A 38 0.71 3.93 -1.91
N ALA A 39 1.40 3.98 -3.05
CA ALA A 39 2.68 4.67 -3.19
C ALA A 39 2.56 6.18 -2.95
N LEU A 40 1.49 6.83 -3.44
CA LEU A 40 1.18 8.24 -3.16
C LEU A 40 0.95 8.50 -1.67
N ILE A 41 0.21 7.60 -1.01
CA ILE A 41 -0.04 7.67 0.44
C ILE A 41 1.28 7.52 1.19
N ALA A 42 2.08 6.50 0.85
CA ALA A 42 3.38 6.25 1.46
C ALA A 42 4.34 7.44 1.28
N TYR A 43 4.39 8.04 0.08
CA TYR A 43 5.21 9.22 -0.22
C TYR A 43 4.83 10.43 0.66
N LYS A 44 3.54 10.64 0.93
CA LYS A 44 3.10 11.69 1.86
C LYS A 44 3.44 11.40 3.32
N ILE A 45 3.52 10.13 3.71
CA ILE A 45 3.78 9.70 5.09
C ILE A 45 5.29 9.67 5.40
N MET A 46 6.12 9.29 4.43
CA MET A 46 7.58 9.15 4.53
C MET A 46 8.31 10.40 5.07
N PRO A 47 8.04 11.65 4.63
CA PRO A 47 8.68 12.84 5.20
C PRO A 47 8.23 13.11 6.65
N LYS A 48 7.05 12.65 7.06
CA LYS A 48 6.59 12.75 8.46
C LYS A 48 7.26 11.71 9.37
N LEU A 49 7.60 10.54 8.84
CA LEU A 49 8.40 9.52 9.53
C LEU A 49 9.85 9.96 9.69
N ARG A 50 10.44 10.66 8.71
CA ARG A 50 11.84 11.13 8.76
C ARG A 50 12.09 12.23 9.81
N LYS A 51 11.05 12.95 10.22
CA LYS A 51 11.12 14.04 11.21
C LYS A 51 10.89 13.58 12.66
N GLN A 52 10.57 12.30 12.89
CA GLN A 52 10.52 11.68 14.22
C GLN A 52 11.83 10.94 14.51
#